data_AF-A0A2M7ENK8-F1
#
_entry.id   AF-A0A2M7ENK8-F1
#
_cell.length_a   1.000
_cell.length_b   1.000
_cell.length_c   1.000
_cell.angle_alpha   90.00
_cell.angle_beta   90.00
_cell.angle_gamma   90.00
#
_symmetry.space_group_name_H-M   'P 1'
#
loop_
_entity.id
_entity.type
_entity.pdbx_description
1 polymer ?
#
loop_
_entity_poly.entity_id
_entity_poly.type
_entity_poly.pdbx_seq_one_letter_code
_entity_poly.pdbx_strand_id
1 'polypeptide(L)'
;MLRMAVLVGEKAIWGADFLCGWHDTANGVDPGWIGSEDFHTVCRLAGVDADAVIDAHQPERFMRMRRAASLFCRLTRGGSEGSLVPKH
;
A
#
# COMPACT_ATOMS: atom_id res chain seq x y z
N MET A 1 34.55 -8.15 -7.95
CA MET A 1 33.39 -7.52 -8.62
C MET A 1 32.12 -8.38 -8.57
N LEU A 2 32.18 -9.69 -8.87
CA LEU A 2 30.99 -10.59 -8.83
C LEU A 2 30.19 -10.57 -7.52
N ARG A 3 30.84 -10.53 -6.35
CA ARG A 3 30.18 -10.55 -5.04
C ARG A 3 29.28 -9.33 -4.79
N MET A 4 29.60 -8.18 -5.39
CA MET A 4 28.79 -6.96 -5.26
C MET A 4 27.54 -7.00 -6.15
N ALA A 5 27.65 -7.57 -7.35
CA ALA A 5 26.50 -7.71 -8.26
C ALA A 5 25.43 -8.67 -7.72
N VAL A 6 25.84 -9.76 -7.06
CA VAL A 6 24.91 -10.70 -6.39
C VAL A 6 24.16 -10.01 -5.26
N LEU A 7 24.87 -9.26 -4.39
CA LEU A 7 24.25 -8.50 -3.30
C LEU A 7 23.32 -7.38 -3.79
N VAL A 8 23.61 -6.78 -4.95
CA VAL A 8 22.73 -5.79 -5.60
C VAL A 8 21.46 -6.45 -6.14
N GLY A 9 21.58 -7.65 -6.74
CA GLY A 9 20.44 -8.42 -7.23
C GLY A 9 19.52 -8.89 -6.11
N GLU A 10 20.09 -9.40 -5.01
CA GLU A 10 19.31 -9.84 -3.84
C GLU A 10 18.56 -8.68 -3.19
N LYS A 11 19.21 -7.52 -2.97
CA LYS A 11 18.53 -6.33 -2.45
C LYS A 11 17.40 -5.85 -3.35
N ALA A 12 17.56 -5.94 -4.67
CA ALA A 12 16.51 -5.53 -5.61
C ALA A 12 15.27 -6.44 -5.51
N ILE A 13 15.46 -7.75 -5.33
CA ILE A 13 14.36 -8.71 -5.13
C ILE A 13 13.60 -8.37 -3.84
N TRP A 14 14.33 -8.16 -2.74
CA TRP A 14 13.69 -7.81 -1.47
C TRP A 14 13.05 -6.42 -1.48
N GLY A 15 13.59 -5.48 -2.27
CA GLY A 15 12.94 -4.20 -2.54
C GLY A 15 11.63 -4.34 -3.32
N ALA A 16 11.54 -5.28 -4.26
CA ALA A 16 10.29 -5.57 -4.97
C ALA A 16 9.26 -6.23 -4.03
N ASP A 17 9.70 -7.18 -3.20
CA ASP A 17 8.85 -7.82 -2.21
C ASP A 17 8.30 -6.82 -1.18
N PHE A 18 9.15 -5.89 -0.72
CA PHE A 18 8.75 -4.76 0.12
C PHE A 18 7.63 -3.92 -0.53
N LEU A 19 7.77 -3.59 -1.82
CA LEU A 19 6.75 -2.81 -2.54
C LEU A 19 5.43 -3.57 -2.69
N CYS A 20 5.47 -4.89 -2.87
CA CYS A 20 4.28 -5.73 -2.91
C CYS A 20 3.55 -5.72 -1.55
N GLY A 21 4.24 -6.02 -0.46
CA GLY A 21 3.65 -6.01 0.88
C GLY A 21 3.10 -4.62 1.24
N TRP A 22 3.82 -3.55 0.87
CA TRP A 22 3.34 -2.18 1.07
C TRP A 22 2.05 -1.89 0.30
N HIS A 23 1.95 -2.37 -0.94
CA HIS A 23 0.75 -2.25 -1.77
C HIS A 23 -0.43 -3.02 -1.16
N ASP A 24 -0.19 -4.21 -0.63
CA ASP A 24 -1.23 -5.04 0.00
C ASP A 24 -1.74 -4.44 1.31
N THR A 25 -0.85 -3.92 2.16
CA THR A 25 -1.24 -3.13 3.34
C THR A 25 -2.05 -1.90 2.94
N ALA A 26 -1.60 -1.18 1.91
CA ALA A 26 -2.30 -0.01 1.37
C ALA A 26 -3.72 -0.35 0.87
N ASN A 27 -3.93 -1.51 0.27
CA ASN A 27 -5.26 -1.95 -0.15
C ASN A 27 -6.08 -2.59 0.99
N GLY A 28 -5.45 -2.83 2.15
CA GLY A 28 -6.06 -3.50 3.29
C GLY A 28 -6.24 -5.00 3.10
N VAL A 29 -5.43 -5.60 2.22
CA VAL A 29 -5.32 -7.05 2.05
C VAL A 29 -4.57 -7.64 3.24
N ASP A 30 -3.46 -7.01 3.62
CA ASP A 30 -2.73 -7.34 4.84
C ASP A 30 -2.38 -6.07 5.65
N PRO A 31 -3.36 -5.54 6.41
CA PRO A 31 -3.16 -4.33 7.20
C PRO A 31 -2.28 -4.57 8.44
N GLY A 32 -2.02 -5.82 8.82
CA GLY A 32 -1.19 -6.18 9.98
C GLY A 32 0.28 -6.39 9.65
N TRP A 33 0.64 -6.34 8.37
CA TRP A 33 1.99 -6.61 7.91
C TRP A 33 3.01 -5.56 8.40
N ILE A 34 2.68 -4.26 8.35
CA ILE A 34 3.58 -3.20 8.83
C ILE A 34 3.79 -3.33 10.35
N GLY A 35 5.06 -3.45 10.75
CA GLY A 35 5.47 -3.70 12.14
C GLY A 35 5.51 -5.18 12.55
N SER A 36 5.19 -6.10 11.64
CA SER A 36 5.38 -7.55 11.86
C SER A 36 6.85 -7.97 11.76
N GLU A 37 7.17 -9.17 12.27
CA GLU A 37 8.51 -9.76 12.11
C GLU A 37 8.92 -9.93 10.65
N ASP A 38 7.97 -10.32 9.79
CA ASP A 38 8.19 -10.47 8.35
C ASP A 38 8.54 -9.14 7.69
N PHE A 39 7.82 -8.07 8.04
CA PHE A 39 8.14 -6.71 7.59
C PHE A 39 9.56 -6.28 7.98
N HIS A 40 9.97 -6.50 9.24
CA HIS A 40 11.32 -6.18 9.69
C HIS A 40 12.39 -7.00 8.95
N THR A 41 12.07 -8.25 8.63
CA THR A 41 12.96 -9.15 7.87
C THR A 41 13.12 -8.66 6.43
N VAL A 42 12.03 -8.33 5.75
CA VAL A 42 12.04 -7.80 4.37
C VAL A 42 12.78 -6.46 4.32
N CYS A 43 12.54 -5.54 5.26
CA CYS A 43 13.26 -4.26 5.32
C CYS A 43 14.77 -4.47 5.46
N ARG A 44 15.20 -5.35 6.37
CA ARG A 44 16.63 -5.67 6.57
C ARG A 44 17.27 -6.21 5.30
N LEU A 45 16.59 -7.11 4.60
CA LEU A 45 17.09 -7.75 3.38
C LEU A 45 17.09 -6.80 2.18
N ALA A 46 16.11 -5.90 2.10
CA ALA A 46 16.04 -4.82 1.11
C ALA A 46 17.06 -3.69 1.39
N GLY A 47 17.64 -3.63 2.60
CA GLY A 47 18.49 -2.53 3.03
C GLY A 47 17.71 -1.24 3.30
N VAL A 48 16.46 -1.37 3.72
CA VAL A 48 15.54 -0.30 4.10
C VAL A 48 15.46 -0.23 5.62
N ASP A 49 15.40 0.98 6.17
CA ASP A 49 15.19 1.21 7.60
C ASP A 49 13.72 1.03 7.95
N ALA A 50 13.41 -0.02 8.72
CA ALA A 50 12.06 -0.37 9.11
C ALA A 50 11.41 0.72 9.98
N ASP A 51 12.17 1.33 10.89
CA ASP A 51 11.65 2.34 11.81
C ASP A 51 11.35 3.64 11.05
N ALA A 52 12.23 4.02 10.12
CA ALA A 52 11.98 5.16 9.24
C ALA A 52 10.75 4.95 8.34
N VAL A 53 10.52 3.70 7.89
CA VAL A 53 9.32 3.34 7.13
C VAL A 53 8.07 3.41 8.00
N ILE A 54 8.11 2.91 9.24
CA ILE A 54 7.00 3.01 10.20
C ILE A 54 6.69 4.47 10.53
N ASP A 55 7.70 5.29 10.80
CA ASP A 55 7.54 6.72 11.07
C ASP A 55 6.95 7.48 9.87
N ALA A 56 7.36 7.12 8.65
CA ALA A 56 6.79 7.65 7.41
C ALA A 56 5.37 7.10 7.15
N HIS A 57 5.08 5.89 7.63
CA HIS A 57 3.78 5.25 7.54
C HIS A 57 2.84 5.90 8.56
N GLN A 58 2.08 6.91 8.13
CA GLN A 58 1.02 7.51 8.93
C GLN A 58 -0.31 6.78 8.68
N PRO A 59 -0.71 5.78 9.51
CA PRO A 59 -1.93 5.01 9.31
C PRO A 59 -3.18 5.90 9.31
N GLU A 60 -3.23 6.97 10.11
CA GLU A 60 -4.36 7.92 10.12
C GLU A 60 -4.45 8.76 8.85
N ARG A 61 -3.33 9.05 8.19
CA ARG A 61 -3.29 9.79 6.92
C ARG A 61 -3.71 8.88 5.77
N PHE A 62 -3.27 7.62 5.82
CA PHE A 62 -3.63 6.60 4.85
C PHE A 62 -5.11 6.21 4.94
N MET A 63 -5.64 6.00 6.15
CA MET A 63 -7.07 5.77 6.41
C MET A 63 -7.94 6.96 6.00
N ARG A 64 -7.50 8.21 6.23
CA ARG A 64 -8.19 9.43 5.77
C ARG A 64 -8.22 9.53 4.24
N MET A 65 -7.12 9.21 3.55
CA MET A 65 -7.08 9.18 2.08
C MET A 65 -8.02 8.10 1.51
N ARG A 66 -8.09 6.90 2.09
CA ARG A 66 -9.08 5.87 1.68
C ARG A 66 -10.52 6.33 1.86
N ARG A 67 -10.87 6.98 2.98
CA ARG A 67 -12.20 7.57 3.19
C ARG A 67 -12.50 8.66 2.16
N ALA A 68 -11.56 9.57 1.91
CA ALA A 68 -11.72 10.63 0.92
C ALA A 68 -11.87 10.10 -0.51
N ALA A 69 -11.05 9.11 -0.91
CA ALA A 69 -11.12 8.47 -2.22
C ALA A 69 -12.42 7.67 -2.42
N SER A 70 -12.88 6.96 -1.39
CA SER A 70 -14.15 6.22 -1.43
C SER A 70 -15.40 7.13 -1.35
N LEU A 71 -15.28 8.31 -0.72
CA LEU A 71 -16.30 9.38 -0.79
C LEU A 71 -16.31 10.01 -2.18
N PHE A 72 -15.15 10.37 -2.72
CA PHE A 72 -15.01 10.96 -4.05
C PHE A 72 -15.53 10.01 -5.14
N CYS A 73 -15.20 8.72 -5.07
CA CYS A 73 -15.70 7.72 -6.01
C CYS A 73 -17.23 7.53 -5.91
N ARG A 74 -17.80 7.63 -4.70
CA ARG A 74 -19.27 7.62 -4.50
C ARG A 74 -19.95 8.89 -5.04
N LEU A 75 -19.36 10.05 -4.80
CA LEU A 75 -19.88 11.33 -5.25
C LEU A 75 -19.78 11.50 -6.77
N THR A 76 -18.76 10.90 -7.40
CA THR A 76 -18.56 10.96 -8.86
C THR A 76 -19.28 9.84 -9.63
N ARG A 77 -19.65 8.71 -8.99
CA ARG A 77 -20.46 7.64 -9.59
C ARG A 77 -21.95 7.69 -9.24
N GLY A 78 -22.37 8.51 -8.28
CA GLY A 78 -23.75 8.59 -7.78
C GLY A 78 -24.61 9.68 -8.43
N GLY A 79 -24.44 9.93 -9.73
CA GLY A 79 -25.09 11.05 -10.42
C GLY A 79 -25.67 10.71 -11.78
N SER A 80 -26.31 9.56 -11.96
CA SER A 80 -27.25 9.29 -13.06
C SER A 80 -27.97 7.97 -12.83
N GLU A 81 -29.14 8.00 -12.20
CA GLU A 81 -30.26 7.10 -12.50
C GLU A 81 -31.49 7.54 -11.70
N GLY A 82 -32.14 8.57 -12.23
CA GLY A 82 -33.36 9.15 -11.69
C GLY A 82 -34.09 9.90 -12.79
N SER A 83 -34.41 9.22 -13.90
CA SER A 83 -35.38 9.72 -14.88
C SER A 83 -36.60 8.82 -14.89
N LEU A 84 -37.57 9.25 -14.10
CA LEU A 84 -38.98 8.88 -14.18
C LEU A 84 -39.46 8.92 -15.63
N VAL A 85 -40.03 7.80 -16.11
CA VAL A 85 -41.02 7.83 -17.19
C VAL A 85 -42.36 7.47 -16.55
N PRO A 86 -43.35 8.37 -16.50
CA PRO A 86 -44.68 8.01 -16.10
C PRO A 86 -45.41 7.40 -17.30
N LYS A 87 -46.08 6.28 -17.10
CA LYS A 87 -47.10 5.77 -18.03
C LYS A 87 -48.32 5.43 -17.18
N HIS A 88 -49.38 6.22 -17.43
CA HIS A 88 -50.76 5.97 -17.02
C HIS A 88 -51.27 4.62 -17.52
#